data_AF-A0AAV7Y3I5-F1
#
_entry.id   AF-A0AAV7Y3I5-F1
#
_cell.length_a   1.000
_cell.length_b   1.000
_cell.length_c   1.000
_cell.angle_alpha   90.00
_cell.angle_beta   90.00
_cell.angle_gamma   90.00
#
_symmetry.space_group_name_H-M   'P 1'
#
loop_
_entity.id
_entity.type
_entity.pdbx_description
1 polymer ?
#
loop_
_entity_poly.entity_id
_entity_poly.type
_entity_poly.pdbx_seq_one_letter_code
_entity_poly.pdbx_strand_id
1 'polypeptide(L)'
;METSGVGVLAGAMLGVLLLYQLILLLFKRRKFVRAVDSLPGPKPHLLFGNVPDLMVPPNKMFEAWDQRHRTNSTLFRTWIGPYAEINLKEPEQVETILSSSKHITKSNAYRFLHPWLGTGLLTSTGNKWHTHRKMITPTFHFKILEAFHDVFVEKCEILARKLAKVADGKTEFDMYPFITHCTLDIICETAMGVKLNAQDSTDKRSDYVSAIYEISELTLKRAHRPWLFPNITFYMTDLGKRYKRCLSILHGFTNKVPQVIRERKEVRESQQSQTQASTTEDDLGRKKRTAFLDLLLDAREAGAQLSDEDLREEVDTFMFEGHDTTTAGLCWAVFLLGTHPHVQDAAADELDHIFQGSDRPPTVRDLQEMKYLERIIKETLRLFPSVPFIGRKLYQDVDLGGYKVPAGSLINIPIYHIHRNPKQWPSPHAFDPDNFLPHRVAERHPYSYVPFSAGPRNCIGQKFALMEEKTVLSYILRNYKIHAVERMEDLTLMIDLILRPESGIKVRLERRTRAS
;
A
#
# COMPACT_ATOMS: atom_id res chain seq x y z
N MET A 1 -51.15 33.72 27.86
CA MET A 1 -50.58 32.71 28.78
C MET A 1 -50.67 31.27 28.27
N GLU A 2 -51.15 31.01 27.04
CA GLU A 2 -51.32 29.63 26.51
C GLU A 2 -50.14 29.11 25.69
N THR A 3 -49.21 29.97 25.27
CA THR A 3 -48.05 29.58 24.45
C THR A 3 -46.93 28.89 25.25
N SER A 4 -46.92 28.99 26.58
CA SER A 4 -45.90 28.37 27.44
C SER A 4 -46.12 26.87 27.68
N GLY A 5 -47.37 26.40 27.74
CA GLY A 5 -47.70 24.98 27.99
C GLY A 5 -47.34 24.05 26.83
N VAL A 6 -47.53 24.54 25.58
CA VAL A 6 -47.21 23.77 24.37
C VAL A 6 -45.70 23.55 24.21
N GLY A 7 -44.88 24.56 24.56
CA GLY A 7 -43.41 24.44 24.54
C GLY A 7 -42.87 23.45 25.58
N VAL A 8 -43.47 23.42 26.77
CA VAL A 8 -43.09 22.47 27.84
C VAL A 8 -43.44 21.03 27.47
N LEU A 9 -44.64 20.81 26.90
CA LEU A 9 -45.07 19.48 26.43
C LEU A 9 -44.23 18.99 25.24
N ALA A 10 -43.91 19.87 24.28
CA ALA A 10 -43.03 19.53 23.17
C ALA A 10 -41.61 19.17 23.63
N GLY A 11 -41.06 19.91 24.60
CA GLY A 11 -39.76 19.61 25.22
C GLY A 11 -39.75 18.28 25.97
N ALA A 12 -40.82 17.98 26.72
CA ALA A 12 -40.96 16.71 27.43
C ALA A 12 -41.08 15.52 26.45
N MET A 13 -41.86 15.65 25.39
CA MET A 13 -41.96 14.62 24.34
C MET A 13 -40.60 14.39 23.64
N LEU A 14 -39.88 15.47 23.32
CA LEU A 14 -38.54 15.36 22.73
C LEU A 14 -37.57 14.66 23.69
N GLY A 15 -37.62 14.98 24.99
CA GLY A 15 -36.83 14.32 26.02
C GLY A 15 -37.13 12.82 26.13
N VAL A 16 -38.40 12.43 26.13
CA VAL A 16 -38.83 11.02 26.14
C VAL A 16 -38.37 10.30 24.87
N LEU A 17 -38.50 10.92 23.70
CA LEU A 17 -38.02 10.35 22.44
C LEU A 17 -36.50 10.16 22.45
N LEU A 18 -35.73 11.14 22.94
CA LEU A 18 -34.27 11.04 23.07
C LEU A 18 -33.85 9.94 24.04
N LEU A 19 -34.53 9.83 25.19
CA LEU A 19 -34.28 8.78 26.18
C LEU A 19 -34.61 7.40 25.62
N TYR A 20 -35.74 7.25 24.92
CA TYR A 20 -36.13 6.02 24.25
C TYR A 20 -35.10 5.60 23.19
N GLN A 21 -34.64 6.54 22.35
CA GLN A 21 -33.57 6.30 21.38
C GLN A 21 -32.26 5.88 22.06
N LEU A 22 -31.89 6.54 23.16
CA LEU A 22 -30.69 6.18 23.94
C LEU A 22 -30.81 4.75 24.50
N ILE A 23 -31.95 4.38 25.08
CA ILE A 23 -32.20 3.03 25.59
C ILE A 23 -32.08 2.00 24.46
N LEU A 24 -32.69 2.24 23.30
CA LEU A 24 -32.57 1.36 22.14
C LEU A 24 -31.12 1.20 21.67
N LEU A 25 -30.35 2.29 21.65
CA LEU A 25 -28.92 2.26 21.29
C LEU A 25 -28.12 1.45 22.31
N LEU A 26 -28.38 1.59 23.61
CA LEU A 26 -27.75 0.81 24.66
C LEU A 26 -28.09 -0.67 24.56
N PHE A 27 -29.34 -1.03 24.26
CA PHE A 27 -29.74 -2.43 24.02
C PHE A 27 -29.05 -3.02 22.78
N LYS A 28 -29.05 -2.30 21.65
CA LYS A 28 -28.33 -2.71 20.44
C LYS A 28 -26.84 -2.89 20.71
N ARG A 29 -26.23 -1.93 21.42
CA ARG A 29 -24.82 -1.99 21.81
C ARG A 29 -24.53 -3.19 22.72
N ARG A 30 -25.38 -3.45 23.72
CA ARG A 30 -25.22 -4.60 24.63
C ARG A 30 -25.33 -5.93 23.89
N LYS A 31 -26.26 -6.06 22.94
CA LYS A 31 -26.38 -7.25 22.08
C LYS A 31 -25.13 -7.45 21.24
N PHE A 32 -24.63 -6.38 20.61
CA PHE A 32 -23.39 -6.41 19.82
C PHE A 32 -22.18 -6.82 20.67
N VAL A 33 -21.98 -6.20 21.84
CA VAL A 33 -20.88 -6.50 22.76
C VAL A 33 -20.94 -7.95 23.21
N ARG A 34 -22.12 -8.48 23.60
CA ARG A 34 -22.28 -9.89 23.98
C ARG A 34 -21.92 -10.86 22.85
N ALA A 35 -22.36 -10.56 21.63
CA ALA A 35 -22.04 -11.38 20.47
C ALA A 35 -20.54 -11.39 20.18
N VAL A 36 -19.89 -10.22 20.18
CA VAL A 36 -18.43 -10.11 20.00
C VAL A 36 -17.68 -10.78 21.15
N ASP A 37 -18.10 -10.58 22.40
CA ASP A 37 -17.40 -11.12 23.57
C ASP A 37 -17.47 -12.66 23.66
N SER A 38 -18.42 -13.29 22.94
CA SER A 38 -18.48 -14.73 22.76
C SER A 38 -17.37 -15.29 21.86
N LEU A 39 -16.74 -14.43 21.05
CA LEU A 39 -15.59 -14.79 20.23
C LEU A 39 -14.33 -14.88 21.12
N PRO A 40 -13.41 -15.81 20.81
CA PRO A 40 -12.15 -15.93 21.54
C PRO A 40 -11.29 -14.67 21.39
N GLY A 41 -10.46 -14.36 22.38
CA GLY A 41 -9.52 -13.24 22.34
C GLY A 41 -9.15 -12.71 23.73
N PRO A 42 -8.21 -11.77 23.81
CA PRO A 42 -7.76 -11.20 25.07
C PRO A 42 -8.90 -10.47 25.80
N LYS A 43 -8.91 -10.58 27.13
CA LYS A 43 -9.87 -9.84 27.97
C LYS A 43 -9.64 -8.33 27.80
N PRO A 44 -10.68 -7.53 27.49
CA PRO A 44 -10.54 -6.09 27.33
C PRO A 44 -10.39 -5.39 28.68
N HIS A 45 -9.58 -4.34 28.73
CA HIS A 45 -9.58 -3.37 29.82
C HIS A 45 -10.86 -2.52 29.80
N LEU A 46 -11.30 -2.05 30.97
CA LEU A 46 -12.63 -1.44 31.18
C LEU A 46 -12.92 -0.24 30.25
N LEU A 47 -11.98 0.69 30.08
CA LEU A 47 -12.20 1.94 29.34
C LEU A 47 -11.68 1.91 27.91
N PHE A 48 -10.57 1.23 27.65
CA PHE A 48 -9.85 1.33 26.38
C PHE A 48 -9.75 0.01 25.62
N GLY A 49 -10.44 -1.04 26.07
CA GLY A 49 -10.35 -2.35 25.43
C GLY A 49 -8.93 -2.92 25.55
N ASN A 50 -8.35 -3.37 24.45
CA ASN A 50 -7.01 -3.95 24.39
C ASN A 50 -5.94 -2.95 23.88
N VAL A 51 -6.28 -1.65 23.88
CA VAL A 51 -5.35 -0.58 23.48
C VAL A 51 -4.12 -0.49 24.40
N PRO A 52 -4.23 -0.56 25.75
CA PRO A 52 -3.06 -0.43 26.64
C PRO A 52 -1.94 -1.41 26.30
N ASP A 53 -2.29 -2.64 25.91
CA ASP A 53 -1.35 -3.68 25.50
C ASP A 53 -0.60 -3.34 24.19
N LEU A 54 -1.10 -2.37 23.41
CA LEU A 54 -0.49 -1.83 22.19
C LEU A 54 0.13 -0.44 22.39
N MET A 55 0.12 0.11 23.61
CA MET A 55 0.72 1.42 23.91
C MET A 55 2.23 1.31 24.12
N VAL A 56 2.93 0.82 23.10
CA VAL A 56 4.38 0.68 23.07
C VAL A 56 5.02 1.77 22.19
N PRO A 57 6.34 2.02 22.31
CA PRO A 57 7.06 2.85 21.36
C PRO A 57 6.89 2.35 19.92
N PRO A 58 6.97 3.22 18.88
CA PRO A 58 6.76 2.84 17.49
C PRO A 58 7.59 1.62 17.04
N ASN A 59 8.84 1.53 17.48
CA ASN A 59 9.75 0.43 17.16
C ASN A 59 9.47 -0.90 17.89
N LYS A 60 8.59 -0.88 18.89
CA LYS A 60 8.07 -2.08 19.55
C LYS A 60 6.65 -2.44 19.11
N MET A 61 6.04 -1.61 18.24
CA MET A 61 4.66 -1.82 17.79
C MET A 61 4.50 -3.11 16.99
N PHE A 62 5.45 -3.42 16.10
CA PHE A 62 5.45 -4.67 15.35
C PHE A 62 5.54 -5.87 16.29
N GLU A 63 6.47 -5.86 17.24
CA GLU A 63 6.68 -6.95 18.20
C GLU A 63 5.43 -7.21 19.04
N ALA A 64 4.79 -6.16 19.56
CA ALA A 64 3.53 -6.28 20.31
C ALA A 64 2.39 -6.84 19.44
N TRP A 65 2.31 -6.42 18.17
CA TRP A 65 1.31 -6.90 17.22
C TRP A 65 1.54 -8.37 16.83
N ASP A 66 2.78 -8.76 16.53
CA ASP A 66 3.19 -10.12 16.20
C ASP A 66 2.95 -11.07 17.39
N GLN A 67 3.37 -10.68 18.60
CA GLN A 67 3.15 -11.46 19.82
C GLN A 67 1.66 -11.72 20.08
N ARG A 68 0.81 -10.73 19.86
CA ARG A 68 -0.65 -10.90 19.97
C ARG A 68 -1.18 -11.93 18.99
N HIS A 69 -0.71 -11.92 17.76
CA HIS A 69 -1.14 -12.89 16.76
C HIS A 69 -0.56 -14.28 17.00
N ARG A 70 0.64 -14.42 17.57
CA ARG A 70 1.19 -15.75 17.90
C ARG A 70 0.48 -16.40 19.09
N THR A 71 0.05 -15.62 20.07
CA THR A 71 -0.53 -16.13 21.33
C THR A 71 -2.03 -16.44 21.27
N ASN A 72 -2.76 -15.88 20.31
CA ASN A 72 -4.22 -16.07 20.19
C ASN A 72 -4.61 -17.13 19.16
N SER A 73 -5.85 -17.61 19.25
CA SER A 73 -6.48 -18.58 18.33
C SER A 73 -6.50 -18.15 16.86
N THR A 74 -6.92 -19.07 15.99
CA THR A 74 -7.01 -18.89 14.52
C THR A 74 -7.87 -17.68 14.10
N LEU A 75 -8.97 -17.45 14.82
CA LEU A 75 -9.74 -16.20 14.79
C LEU A 75 -9.76 -15.65 16.21
N PHE A 76 -9.62 -14.34 16.39
CA PHE A 76 -9.77 -13.72 17.70
C PHE A 76 -10.22 -12.25 17.64
N ARG A 77 -10.95 -11.81 18.66
CA ARG A 77 -11.41 -10.44 18.83
C ARG A 77 -10.42 -9.57 19.61
N THR A 78 -10.39 -8.29 19.30
CA THR A 78 -9.67 -7.24 20.02
C THR A 78 -10.60 -6.02 20.10
N TRP A 79 -10.62 -5.34 21.25
CA TRP A 79 -11.36 -4.09 21.40
C TRP A 79 -10.44 -2.87 21.26
N ILE A 80 -10.76 -1.95 20.36
CA ILE A 80 -10.10 -0.66 20.21
C ILE A 80 -11.09 0.42 20.65
N GLY A 81 -11.10 0.72 21.96
CA GLY A 81 -12.14 1.54 22.58
C GLY A 81 -13.54 0.95 22.28
N PRO A 82 -14.44 1.68 21.60
CA PRO A 82 -15.78 1.18 21.29
C PRO A 82 -15.82 0.21 20.09
N TYR A 83 -14.74 0.05 19.32
CA TYR A 83 -14.77 -0.76 18.11
C TYR A 83 -14.26 -2.17 18.37
N ALA A 84 -15.00 -3.16 17.86
CA ALA A 84 -14.57 -4.56 17.87
C ALA A 84 -13.83 -4.87 16.57
N GLU A 85 -12.60 -5.34 16.70
CA GLU A 85 -11.76 -5.82 15.60
C GLU A 85 -11.62 -7.35 15.69
N ILE A 86 -11.89 -8.04 14.59
CA ILE A 86 -11.79 -9.50 14.48
C ILE A 86 -10.63 -9.82 13.54
N ASN A 87 -9.64 -10.54 14.05
CA ASN A 87 -8.42 -10.89 13.33
C ASN A 87 -8.58 -12.28 12.72
N LEU A 88 -8.31 -12.42 11.41
CA LEU A 88 -8.47 -13.67 10.65
C LEU A 88 -7.10 -14.26 10.27
N LYS A 89 -6.85 -15.54 10.55
CA LYS A 89 -5.57 -16.18 10.18
C LYS A 89 -5.72 -17.32 9.18
N GLU A 90 -6.93 -17.85 9.02
CA GLU A 90 -7.16 -19.00 8.13
C GLU A 90 -7.60 -18.54 6.73
N PRO A 91 -7.05 -19.13 5.65
CA PRO A 91 -7.35 -18.74 4.28
C PRO A 91 -8.84 -18.76 3.93
N GLU A 92 -9.62 -19.70 4.46
CA GLU A 92 -11.06 -19.87 4.21
C GLU A 92 -11.86 -18.68 4.79
N GLN A 93 -11.44 -18.19 5.96
CA GLN A 93 -12.05 -17.01 6.58
C GLN A 93 -11.72 -15.75 5.78
N VAL A 94 -10.48 -15.65 5.29
CA VAL A 94 -10.01 -14.55 4.47
C VAL A 94 -10.74 -14.52 3.13
N GLU A 95 -10.93 -15.68 2.48
CA GLU A 95 -11.71 -15.82 1.25
C GLU A 95 -13.13 -15.30 1.41
N THR A 96 -13.82 -15.70 2.48
CA THR A 96 -15.21 -15.29 2.75
C THR A 96 -15.36 -13.76 2.76
N ILE A 97 -14.36 -13.05 3.30
CA ILE A 97 -14.36 -11.59 3.38
C ILE A 97 -13.88 -10.94 2.08
N LEU A 98 -12.77 -11.41 1.52
CA LEU A 98 -12.13 -10.77 0.37
C LEU A 98 -12.84 -11.05 -0.94
N SER A 99 -13.47 -12.21 -1.13
CA SER A 99 -14.28 -12.52 -2.32
C SER A 99 -15.60 -11.73 -2.37
N SER A 100 -16.07 -11.23 -1.22
CA SER A 100 -17.37 -10.58 -1.09
C SER A 100 -17.41 -9.20 -1.76
N SER A 101 -18.39 -8.99 -2.63
CA SER A 101 -18.76 -7.68 -3.18
C SER A 101 -19.53 -6.80 -2.19
N LYS A 102 -20.00 -7.36 -1.08
CA LYS A 102 -20.75 -6.63 -0.04
C LYS A 102 -19.83 -5.99 1.00
N HIS A 103 -18.73 -6.65 1.34
CA HIS A 103 -17.79 -6.22 2.38
C HIS A 103 -16.63 -5.39 1.81
N ILE A 104 -16.94 -4.44 0.93
CA ILE A 104 -15.92 -3.61 0.28
C ILE A 104 -15.44 -2.43 1.12
N THR A 105 -16.22 -1.98 2.11
CA THR A 105 -15.87 -0.82 2.93
C THR A 105 -14.66 -1.11 3.80
N LYS A 106 -13.71 -0.18 3.76
CA LYS A 106 -12.51 -0.21 4.60
C LYS A 106 -12.84 -0.07 6.09
N SER A 107 -11.93 -0.52 6.95
CA SER A 107 -12.12 -0.36 8.40
C SER A 107 -12.13 1.13 8.78
N ASN A 108 -12.64 1.44 9.98
CA ASN A 108 -12.74 2.81 10.45
C ASN A 108 -11.38 3.54 10.60
N ALA A 109 -10.25 2.81 10.57
CA ALA A 109 -8.92 3.39 10.62
C ALA A 109 -8.59 4.22 9.36
N TYR A 110 -9.14 3.84 8.21
CA TYR A 110 -8.90 4.54 6.93
C TYR A 110 -9.47 5.96 6.91
N ARG A 111 -10.43 6.28 7.81
CA ARG A 111 -10.96 7.65 7.96
C ARG A 111 -9.86 8.66 8.30
N PHE A 112 -8.79 8.20 8.96
CA PHE A 112 -7.69 9.07 9.36
C PHE A 112 -6.82 9.46 8.17
N LEU A 113 -6.92 8.75 7.03
CA LEU A 113 -6.27 9.11 5.77
C LEU A 113 -7.09 10.10 4.93
N HIS A 114 -8.39 10.28 5.22
CA HIS A 114 -9.24 11.18 4.42
C HIS A 114 -8.71 12.63 4.34
N PRO A 115 -8.14 13.23 5.39
CA PRO A 115 -7.55 14.57 5.26
C PRO A 115 -6.41 14.63 4.24
N TRP A 116 -5.75 13.51 3.93
CA TRP A 116 -4.66 13.44 2.96
C TRP A 116 -5.20 12.98 1.59
N LEU A 117 -5.72 11.76 1.51
CA LEU A 117 -6.09 11.08 0.27
C LEU A 117 -7.56 11.32 -0.15
N GLY A 118 -8.32 12.05 0.68
CA GLY A 118 -9.76 12.23 0.50
C GLY A 118 -10.49 10.90 0.43
N THR A 119 -11.44 10.85 -0.50
CA THR A 119 -12.24 9.67 -0.85
C THR A 119 -11.87 9.11 -2.23
N GLY A 120 -10.56 9.02 -2.53
CA GLY A 120 -10.04 8.34 -3.72
C GLY A 120 -10.23 6.82 -3.69
N LEU A 121 -9.63 6.10 -4.64
CA LEU A 121 -9.87 4.66 -4.85
C LEU A 121 -9.57 3.78 -3.62
N LEU A 122 -8.59 4.17 -2.79
CA LEU A 122 -8.22 3.44 -1.57
C LEU A 122 -9.32 3.52 -0.51
N THR A 123 -9.82 4.71 -0.22
CA THR A 123 -10.65 5.03 0.96
C THR A 123 -12.14 5.06 0.65
N SER A 124 -12.52 5.30 -0.61
CA SER A 124 -13.92 5.30 -1.05
C SER A 124 -14.62 3.95 -0.87
N THR A 125 -15.95 4.01 -0.88
CA THR A 125 -16.82 2.83 -0.84
C THR A 125 -18.10 3.04 -1.65
N GLY A 126 -18.91 1.98 -1.76
CA GLY A 126 -20.20 1.98 -2.44
C GLY A 126 -20.07 2.41 -3.91
N ASN A 127 -21.05 3.18 -4.37
CA ASN A 127 -21.15 3.57 -5.77
C ASN A 127 -19.95 4.40 -6.25
N LYS A 128 -19.44 5.33 -5.43
CA LYS A 128 -18.25 6.13 -5.80
C LYS A 128 -17.06 5.21 -6.12
N TRP A 129 -16.79 4.25 -5.24
CA TRP A 129 -15.71 3.29 -5.47
C TRP A 129 -15.93 2.45 -6.74
N HIS A 130 -17.13 1.92 -6.96
CA HIS A 130 -17.42 1.12 -8.15
C HIS A 130 -17.22 1.91 -9.44
N THR A 131 -17.69 3.15 -9.49
CA THR A 131 -17.55 4.05 -10.64
C THR A 131 -16.08 4.35 -10.92
N HIS A 132 -15.33 4.79 -9.90
CA HIS A 132 -13.91 5.10 -10.04
C HIS A 132 -13.11 3.87 -10.43
N ARG A 133 -13.35 2.72 -9.77
CA ARG A 133 -12.66 1.46 -10.08
C ARG A 133 -12.88 1.04 -11.52
N LYS A 134 -14.12 1.10 -12.02
CA LYS A 134 -14.47 0.74 -13.40
C LYS A 134 -13.77 1.65 -14.41
N MET A 135 -13.71 2.94 -14.13
CA MET A 135 -13.08 3.94 -14.99
C MET A 135 -11.55 3.83 -15.00
N ILE A 136 -10.93 3.56 -13.85
CA ILE A 136 -9.47 3.52 -13.69
C ILE A 136 -8.88 2.18 -14.16
N THR A 137 -9.59 1.05 -14.02
CA THR A 137 -9.06 -0.29 -14.36
C THR A 137 -8.46 -0.40 -15.78
N PRO A 138 -9.07 0.17 -16.85
CA PRO A 138 -8.48 0.18 -18.19
C PRO A 138 -7.07 0.79 -18.26
N THR A 139 -6.75 1.75 -17.39
CA THR A 139 -5.44 2.42 -17.37
C THR A 139 -4.28 1.51 -16.96
N PHE A 140 -4.59 0.39 -16.29
CA PHE A 140 -3.62 -0.64 -15.89
C PHE A 140 -3.61 -1.85 -16.84
N HIS A 141 -4.19 -1.69 -18.03
CA HIS A 141 -4.14 -2.70 -19.09
C HIS A 141 -2.73 -2.81 -19.67
N PHE A 142 -2.33 -4.02 -20.11
CA PHE A 142 -0.95 -4.32 -20.49
C PHE A 142 -0.36 -3.37 -21.54
N LYS A 143 -1.15 -2.97 -22.55
CA LYS A 143 -0.72 -2.02 -23.59
C LYS A 143 -0.29 -0.65 -23.04
N ILE A 144 -0.91 -0.19 -21.95
CA ILE A 144 -0.55 1.09 -21.32
C ILE A 144 0.68 0.90 -20.43
N LEU A 145 0.76 -0.22 -19.70
CA LEU A 145 1.95 -0.57 -18.92
C LEU A 145 3.21 -0.73 -19.80
N GLU A 146 3.06 -1.23 -21.03
CA GLU A 146 4.13 -1.26 -22.02
C GLU A 146 4.67 0.13 -22.35
N ALA A 147 3.82 1.17 -22.36
CA ALA A 147 4.27 2.55 -22.57
C ALA A 147 5.01 3.11 -21.34
N PHE A 148 4.68 2.65 -20.13
CA PHE A 148 5.38 3.03 -18.90
C PHE A 148 6.75 2.37 -18.76
N HIS A 149 6.97 1.25 -19.44
CA HIS A 149 8.22 0.51 -19.38
C HIS A 149 9.45 1.37 -19.77
N ASP A 150 9.31 2.26 -20.74
CA ASP A 150 10.38 3.20 -21.14
C ASP A 150 10.79 4.14 -19.99
N VAL A 151 9.82 4.54 -19.15
CA VAL A 151 10.08 5.34 -17.95
C VAL A 151 10.84 4.50 -16.93
N PHE A 152 10.46 3.24 -16.72
CA PHE A 152 11.15 2.34 -15.78
C PHE A 152 12.62 2.20 -16.16
N VAL A 153 12.90 1.94 -17.44
CA VAL A 153 14.25 1.83 -17.98
C VAL A 153 15.05 3.11 -17.72
N GLU A 154 14.52 4.27 -18.12
CA GLU A 154 15.20 5.56 -17.93
C GLU A 154 15.57 5.81 -16.47
N LYS A 155 14.65 5.54 -15.53
CA LYS A 155 14.91 5.76 -14.10
C LYS A 155 15.84 4.71 -13.50
N CYS A 156 15.81 3.48 -13.99
CA CYS A 156 16.74 2.43 -13.56
C CYS A 156 18.18 2.67 -14.05
N GLU A 157 18.37 3.25 -15.23
CA GLU A 157 19.71 3.66 -15.71
C GLU A 157 20.33 4.75 -14.83
N ILE A 158 19.51 5.69 -14.35
CA ILE A 158 19.94 6.70 -13.38
C ILE A 158 20.33 6.03 -12.05
N LEU A 159 19.47 5.13 -11.54
CA LEU A 159 19.73 4.37 -10.31
C LEU A 159 21.04 3.58 -10.43
N ALA A 160 21.22 2.83 -11.52
CA ALA A 160 22.42 2.04 -11.75
C ALA A 160 23.68 2.93 -11.75
N ARG A 161 23.67 4.10 -12.41
CA ARG A 161 24.80 5.05 -12.39
C ARG A 161 25.08 5.61 -10.99
N LYS A 162 24.04 5.81 -10.17
CA LYS A 162 24.21 6.28 -8.78
C LYS A 162 24.81 5.19 -7.90
N LEU A 163 24.33 3.96 -8.00
CA LEU A 163 24.88 2.80 -7.29
C LEU A 163 26.33 2.52 -7.70
N ALA A 164 26.70 2.76 -8.95
CA ALA A 164 28.07 2.56 -9.45
C ALA A 164 29.14 3.34 -8.67
N LYS A 165 28.75 4.47 -8.04
CA LYS A 165 29.63 5.34 -7.26
C LYS A 165 29.93 4.81 -5.86
N VAL A 166 29.10 3.88 -5.36
CA VAL A 166 29.21 3.28 -4.02
C VAL A 166 29.41 1.75 -4.08
N ALA A 167 29.59 1.20 -5.29
CA ALA A 167 29.77 -0.23 -5.52
C ALA A 167 31.26 -0.63 -5.56
N ASP A 168 31.98 -0.43 -4.46
CA ASP A 168 33.40 -0.76 -4.29
C ASP A 168 33.65 -2.08 -3.52
N GLY A 169 32.59 -2.80 -3.14
CA GLY A 169 32.60 -4.02 -2.34
C GLY A 169 32.85 -3.81 -0.83
N LYS A 170 33.10 -2.57 -0.40
CA LYS A 170 33.58 -2.23 0.94
C LYS A 170 32.68 -1.26 1.68
N THR A 171 32.21 -0.23 1.00
CA THR A 171 31.40 0.85 1.56
C THR A 171 30.02 0.33 1.94
N GLU A 172 29.67 0.45 3.21
CA GLU A 172 28.32 0.19 3.71
C GLU A 172 27.44 1.43 3.51
N PHE A 173 26.26 1.23 2.94
CA PHE A 173 25.28 2.31 2.78
C PHE A 173 23.85 1.78 2.88
N ASP A 174 22.91 2.69 3.17
CA ASP A 174 21.48 2.38 3.17
C ASP A 174 20.92 2.42 1.74
N MET A 175 20.35 1.31 1.28
CA MET A 175 19.73 1.19 -0.04
C MET A 175 18.37 1.91 -0.12
N TYR A 176 17.67 2.08 1.01
CA TYR A 176 16.29 2.56 1.03
C TYR A 176 16.09 3.90 0.31
N PRO A 177 16.93 4.94 0.53
CA PRO A 177 16.78 6.22 -0.17
C PRO A 177 16.97 6.13 -1.69
N PHE A 178 17.91 5.29 -2.16
CA PHE A 178 18.15 5.13 -3.61
C PHE A 178 16.93 4.55 -4.31
N ILE A 179 16.35 3.50 -3.73
CA ILE A 179 15.16 2.85 -4.27
C ILE A 179 13.95 3.78 -4.16
N THR A 180 13.76 4.44 -3.01
CA THR A 180 12.64 5.37 -2.80
C THR A 180 12.60 6.47 -3.86
N HIS A 181 13.76 7.09 -4.13
CA HIS A 181 13.86 8.14 -5.14
C HIS A 181 13.62 7.61 -6.56
N CYS A 182 14.09 6.39 -6.86
CA CYS A 182 13.83 5.75 -8.16
C CYS A 182 12.33 5.49 -8.38
N THR A 183 11.66 4.83 -7.44
CA THR A 183 10.22 4.55 -7.53
C THR A 183 9.38 5.82 -7.51
N LEU A 184 9.83 6.87 -6.79
CA LEU A 184 9.14 8.16 -6.78
C LEU A 184 9.22 8.84 -8.15
N ASP A 185 10.40 8.84 -8.79
CA ASP A 185 10.56 9.35 -10.15
C ASP A 185 9.71 8.56 -11.16
N ILE A 186 9.65 7.23 -11.01
CA ILE A 186 8.83 6.37 -11.85
C ILE A 186 7.35 6.72 -11.70
N ILE A 187 6.81 6.78 -10.48
CA ILE A 187 5.39 7.06 -10.29
C ILE A 187 5.04 8.49 -10.68
N CYS A 188 5.91 9.48 -10.43
CA CYS A 188 5.62 10.87 -10.81
C CYS A 188 5.51 11.03 -12.33
N GLU A 189 6.40 10.37 -13.08
CA GLU A 189 6.37 10.46 -14.54
C GLU A 189 5.28 9.57 -15.15
N THR A 190 5.03 8.37 -14.63
CA THR A 190 3.97 7.49 -15.16
C THR A 190 2.56 7.94 -14.75
N ALA A 191 2.39 8.43 -13.52
CA ALA A 191 1.08 8.86 -13.03
C ALA A 191 0.73 10.30 -13.41
N MET A 192 1.66 11.25 -13.24
CA MET A 192 1.40 12.67 -13.48
C MET A 192 2.09 13.22 -14.75
N GLY A 193 2.95 12.45 -15.42
CA GLY A 193 3.78 12.93 -16.53
C GLY A 193 4.73 14.06 -16.15
N VAL A 194 5.15 14.14 -14.88
CA VAL A 194 6.08 15.16 -14.39
C VAL A 194 7.41 14.51 -14.04
N LYS A 195 8.51 15.05 -14.59
CA LYS A 195 9.86 14.66 -14.19
C LYS A 195 10.26 15.38 -12.91
N LEU A 196 10.20 14.66 -11.78
CA LEU A 196 10.59 15.20 -10.48
C LEU A 196 12.11 15.27 -10.31
N ASN A 197 12.84 14.31 -10.90
CA ASN A 197 14.29 14.12 -10.74
C ASN A 197 14.69 13.97 -9.26
N ALA A 198 13.87 13.27 -8.49
CA ALA A 198 14.11 12.98 -7.07
C ALA A 198 15.46 12.31 -6.85
N GLN A 199 15.87 11.44 -7.78
CA GLN A 199 17.17 10.78 -7.70
C GLN A 199 18.32 11.79 -7.69
N ASP A 200 18.23 12.93 -8.37
CA ASP A 200 19.31 13.94 -8.45
C ASP A 200 19.38 14.90 -7.28
N SER A 201 18.37 14.89 -6.40
CA SER A 201 18.40 15.71 -5.20
C SER A 201 19.61 15.38 -4.33
N THR A 202 20.32 16.41 -3.87
CA THR A 202 21.40 16.29 -2.89
C THR A 202 20.86 15.94 -1.50
N ASP A 203 19.56 16.12 -1.29
CA ASP A 203 18.88 15.82 -0.05
C ASP A 203 18.61 14.32 0.06
N LYS A 204 19.11 13.70 1.14
CA LYS A 204 19.00 12.25 1.34
C LYS A 204 17.54 11.80 1.47
N ARG A 205 16.61 12.71 1.79
CA ARG A 205 15.16 12.49 1.76
C ARG A 205 14.49 13.77 1.27
N SER A 206 13.68 13.71 0.21
CA SER A 206 12.88 14.86 -0.19
C SER A 206 11.89 15.20 0.94
N ASP A 207 11.54 16.48 1.10
CA ASP A 207 10.52 16.94 2.06
C ASP A 207 9.22 16.14 1.92
N TYR A 208 8.87 15.79 0.68
CA TYR A 208 7.72 14.96 0.35
C TYR A 208 7.80 13.54 0.95
N VAL A 209 8.90 12.82 0.73
CA VAL A 209 9.12 11.47 1.29
C VAL A 209 9.12 11.51 2.80
N SER A 210 9.79 12.49 3.40
CA SER A 210 9.81 12.67 4.86
C SER A 210 8.40 12.90 5.41
N ALA A 211 7.59 13.71 4.73
CA ALA A 211 6.20 13.95 5.11
C ALA A 211 5.32 12.68 5.01
N ILE A 212 5.55 11.81 4.02
CA ILE A 212 4.86 10.51 3.91
C ILE A 212 5.18 9.63 5.10
N TYR A 213 6.45 9.52 5.48
CA TYR A 213 6.85 8.66 6.60
C TYR A 213 6.24 9.13 7.91
N GLU A 214 6.27 10.44 8.16
CA GLU A 214 5.72 11.04 9.35
C GLU A 214 4.19 10.95 9.40
N ILE A 215 3.48 11.25 8.29
CA ILE A 215 2.02 11.17 8.29
C ILE A 215 1.53 9.74 8.47
N SER A 216 2.26 8.75 7.95
CA SER A 216 1.93 7.32 8.09
C SER A 216 2.05 6.85 9.54
N GLU A 217 3.14 7.20 10.21
CA GLU A 217 3.36 6.95 11.64
C GLU A 217 2.28 7.64 12.50
N LEU A 218 2.00 8.92 12.23
CA LEU A 218 0.98 9.69 12.95
C LEU A 218 -0.43 9.12 12.74
N THR A 219 -0.74 8.65 11.54
CA THR A 219 -2.02 8.02 11.20
C THR A 219 -2.23 6.75 12.03
N LEU A 220 -1.22 5.90 12.14
CA LEU A 220 -1.32 4.67 12.93
C LEU A 220 -1.36 4.93 14.43
N LYS A 221 -0.58 5.89 14.93
CA LYS A 221 -0.69 6.37 16.31
C LYS A 221 -2.10 6.85 16.62
N ARG A 222 -2.71 7.59 15.70
CA ARG A 222 -4.09 8.06 15.85
C ARG A 222 -5.08 6.90 15.82
N ALA A 223 -4.90 5.92 14.93
CA ALA A 223 -5.78 4.76 14.79
C ALA A 223 -5.85 3.88 16.04
N HIS A 224 -4.75 3.79 16.80
CA HIS A 224 -4.68 2.99 18.03
C HIS A 224 -5.01 3.77 19.31
N ARG A 225 -5.32 5.07 19.22
CA ARG A 225 -5.57 5.93 20.39
C ARG A 225 -6.99 6.53 20.33
N PRO A 226 -8.00 5.86 20.89
CA PRO A 226 -9.40 6.29 20.78
C PRO A 226 -9.69 7.73 21.22
N TRP A 227 -8.94 8.26 22.19
CA TRP A 227 -9.06 9.67 22.63
C TRP A 227 -8.61 10.70 21.58
N LEU A 228 -7.86 10.27 20.56
CA LEU A 228 -7.45 11.07 19.41
C LEU A 228 -8.37 10.90 18.19
N PHE A 229 -9.46 10.14 18.30
CA PHE A 229 -10.40 9.99 17.19
C PHE A 229 -11.12 11.31 16.86
N PRO A 230 -11.63 12.10 17.83
CA PRO A 230 -12.24 13.39 17.53
C PRO A 230 -11.24 14.34 16.89
N ASN A 231 -11.63 14.98 15.78
CA ASN A 231 -10.76 15.92 15.06
C ASN A 231 -10.33 17.09 15.95
N ILE A 232 -11.25 17.62 16.75
CA ILE A 232 -11.00 18.76 17.63
C ILE A 232 -9.88 18.41 18.61
N THR A 233 -9.99 17.30 19.35
CA THR A 233 -8.96 16.89 20.32
C THR A 233 -7.63 16.60 19.63
N PHE A 234 -7.64 15.91 18.49
CA PHE A 234 -6.42 15.61 17.75
C PHE A 234 -5.67 16.87 17.31
N TYR A 235 -6.34 17.82 16.65
CA TYR A 235 -5.68 19.02 16.11
C TYR A 235 -5.25 20.05 17.16
N MET A 236 -5.67 19.89 18.41
CA MET A 236 -5.15 20.66 19.55
C MET A 236 -3.83 20.11 20.10
N THR A 237 -3.47 18.85 19.77
CA THR A 237 -2.23 18.21 20.23
C THR A 237 -1.04 18.51 19.31
N ASP A 238 0.19 18.30 19.79
CA ASP A 238 1.39 18.42 18.96
C ASP A 238 1.44 17.39 17.83
N LEU A 239 0.85 16.20 18.03
CA LEU A 239 0.66 15.21 16.96
C LEU A 239 -0.21 15.78 15.84
N GLY A 240 -1.29 16.47 16.18
CA GLY A 240 -2.18 17.10 15.21
C GLY A 240 -1.55 18.29 14.48
N LYS A 241 -0.70 19.07 15.16
CA LYS A 241 0.07 20.16 14.52
C LYS A 241 1.08 19.61 13.50
N ARG A 242 1.83 18.57 13.88
CA ARG A 242 2.75 17.85 12.98
C ARG A 242 2.01 17.25 11.79
N TYR A 243 0.87 16.58 12.04
CA TYR A 243 0.01 16.04 11.00
C TYR A 243 -0.44 17.11 10.00
N LYS A 244 -0.87 18.29 10.47
CA LYS A 244 -1.22 19.43 9.59
C LYS A 244 -0.03 19.94 8.76
N ARG A 245 1.18 19.97 9.34
CA ARG A 245 2.39 20.33 8.59
C ARG A 245 2.66 19.33 7.46
N CYS A 246 2.59 18.03 7.74
CA CYS A 246 2.74 16.99 6.71
C CYS A 246 1.68 17.15 5.61
N LEU A 247 0.41 17.36 5.96
CA LEU A 247 -0.66 17.61 4.98
C LEU A 247 -0.32 18.80 4.07
N SER A 248 0.17 19.90 4.63
CA SER A 248 0.54 21.08 3.83
C SER A 248 1.65 20.78 2.82
N ILE A 249 2.61 19.92 3.15
CA ILE A 249 3.69 19.52 2.25
C ILE A 249 3.15 18.58 1.16
N LEU A 250 2.38 17.56 1.56
CA LEU A 250 1.83 16.55 0.66
C LEU A 250 0.85 17.16 -0.34
N HIS A 251 -0.11 17.97 0.15
CA HIS A 251 -0.99 18.73 -0.72
C HIS A 251 -0.25 19.82 -1.46
N GLY A 252 0.80 20.43 -0.91
CA GLY A 252 1.64 21.37 -1.67
C GLY A 252 2.23 20.75 -2.94
N PHE A 253 2.54 19.45 -2.90
CA PHE A 253 3.00 18.70 -4.04
C PHE A 253 1.88 18.46 -5.07
N THR A 254 0.68 18.05 -4.63
CA THR A 254 -0.46 17.78 -5.51
C THR A 254 -1.31 19.00 -5.87
N ASN A 255 -1.11 20.15 -5.21
CA ASN A 255 -1.69 21.45 -5.60
C ASN A 255 -1.10 21.98 -6.90
N LYS A 256 -0.02 21.37 -7.41
CA LYS A 256 0.48 21.58 -8.77
C LYS A 256 -0.38 20.84 -9.81
N VAL A 257 -1.20 19.87 -9.42
CA VAL A 257 -2.04 19.08 -10.35
C VAL A 257 -3.00 19.98 -11.15
N PRO A 258 -3.72 20.97 -10.58
CA PRO A 258 -4.51 21.92 -11.37
C PRO A 258 -3.69 22.67 -12.43
N GLN A 259 -2.46 23.07 -12.11
CA GLN A 259 -1.55 23.70 -13.07
C GLN A 259 -1.17 22.72 -14.18
N VAL A 260 -0.76 21.49 -13.83
CA VAL A 260 -0.44 20.43 -14.80
C VAL A 260 -1.64 20.10 -15.68
N ILE A 261 -2.86 20.06 -15.12
CA ILE A 261 -4.11 19.87 -15.89
C ILE A 261 -4.30 21.03 -16.86
N ARG A 262 -4.09 22.28 -16.42
CA ARG A 262 -4.23 23.47 -17.26
C ARG A 262 -3.24 23.46 -18.41
N GLU A 263 -1.95 23.25 -18.12
CA GLU A 263 -0.88 23.14 -19.13
C GLU A 263 -1.22 22.04 -20.15
N ARG A 264 -1.72 20.89 -19.69
CA ARG A 264 -2.15 19.79 -20.57
C ARG A 264 -3.34 20.16 -21.45
N LYS A 265 -4.33 20.89 -20.92
CA LYS A 265 -5.45 21.40 -21.72
C LYS A 265 -4.97 22.38 -22.78
N GLU A 266 -4.12 23.34 -22.43
CA GLU A 266 -3.55 24.33 -23.36
C GLU A 266 -2.74 23.64 -24.48
N VAL A 267 -1.94 22.62 -24.15
CA VAL A 267 -1.23 21.80 -25.13
C VAL A 267 -2.19 21.01 -26.03
N ARG A 268 -3.28 20.44 -25.48
CA ARG A 268 -4.28 19.70 -26.26
C ARG A 268 -5.08 20.61 -27.20
N GLU A 269 -5.45 21.80 -26.75
CA GLU A 269 -6.17 22.81 -27.55
C GLU A 269 -5.30 23.36 -28.68
N SER A 270 -4.02 23.61 -28.42
CA SER A 270 -3.05 24.02 -29.45
C SER A 270 -2.77 22.90 -30.47
N GLN A 271 -2.75 21.64 -30.03
CA GLN A 271 -2.62 20.47 -30.92
C GLN A 271 -3.89 20.21 -31.75
N GLN A 272 -5.09 20.32 -31.17
CA GLN A 272 -6.35 20.24 -31.93
C GLN A 272 -6.48 21.36 -32.97
N SER A 273 -5.89 22.52 -32.71
CA SER A 273 -5.83 23.63 -33.67
C SER A 273 -4.84 23.38 -34.83
N GLN A 274 -3.99 22.35 -34.75
CA GLN A 274 -2.91 22.07 -35.71
C GLN A 274 -3.00 20.71 -36.42
N THR A 275 -4.06 19.91 -36.27
CA THR A 275 -4.11 18.56 -36.91
C THR A 275 -5.33 18.31 -37.80
N GLN A 276 -5.35 18.92 -38.99
CA GLN A 276 -5.44 18.13 -40.23
C GLN A 276 -3.98 17.90 -40.67
N ALA A 277 -3.55 16.63 -40.71
CA ALA A 277 -2.19 16.17 -41.03
C ALA A 277 -1.16 16.14 -39.88
N SER A 278 -1.17 15.07 -39.09
CA SER A 278 -0.01 14.18 -38.91
C SER A 278 -0.28 13.17 -37.81
N THR A 279 -0.03 11.91 -38.13
CA THR A 279 0.01 10.78 -37.20
C THR A 279 1.11 10.98 -36.17
N THR A 280 0.73 11.18 -34.91
CA THR A 280 1.38 10.65 -33.70
C THR A 280 2.91 10.53 -33.68
N GLU A 281 3.67 11.61 -33.91
CA GLU A 281 5.08 11.69 -33.51
C GLU A 281 5.39 13.10 -33.01
N ASP A 282 6.05 13.18 -31.86
CA ASP A 282 6.68 14.42 -31.36
C ASP A 282 7.80 14.83 -32.33
N ASP A 283 8.24 16.10 -32.33
CA ASP A 283 9.26 16.70 -33.26
C ASP A 283 10.66 16.02 -33.18
N LEU A 284 10.77 14.94 -32.40
CA LEU A 284 11.95 14.11 -32.11
C LEU A 284 11.70 12.60 -32.35
N GLY A 285 10.60 12.20 -32.99
CA GLY A 285 10.28 10.80 -33.30
C GLY A 285 9.95 9.93 -32.07
N ARG A 286 9.61 10.55 -30.93
CA ARG A 286 9.24 9.83 -29.70
C ARG A 286 7.73 9.70 -29.59
N LYS A 287 7.22 8.49 -29.35
CA LYS A 287 5.81 8.29 -28.98
C LYS A 287 5.49 9.10 -27.72
N LYS A 288 4.43 9.90 -27.76
CA LYS A 288 3.95 10.69 -26.60
C LYS A 288 3.62 9.73 -25.44
N ARG A 289 4.33 9.86 -24.32
CA ARG A 289 4.11 9.04 -23.11
C ARG A 289 2.77 9.45 -22.47
N THR A 290 1.74 8.62 -22.59
CA THR A 290 0.44 8.85 -21.94
C THR A 290 0.57 8.62 -20.44
N ALA A 291 0.29 9.62 -19.60
CA ALA A 291 0.30 9.44 -18.14
C ALA A 291 -1.07 9.00 -17.62
N PHE A 292 -1.14 8.45 -16.39
CA PHE A 292 -2.41 8.11 -15.75
C PHE A 292 -3.39 9.30 -15.69
N LEU A 293 -2.88 10.50 -15.36
CA LEU A 293 -3.65 11.72 -15.34
C LEU A 293 -4.29 12.05 -16.70
N ASP A 294 -3.61 11.76 -17.83
CA ASP A 294 -4.21 11.96 -19.16
C ASP A 294 -5.45 11.10 -19.33
N LEU A 295 -5.40 9.85 -18.88
CA LEU A 295 -6.49 8.90 -19.02
C LEU A 295 -7.71 9.29 -18.17
N LEU A 296 -7.48 9.89 -17.00
CA LEU A 296 -8.56 10.47 -16.18
C LEU A 296 -9.20 11.68 -16.85
N LEU A 297 -8.40 12.53 -17.48
CA LEU A 297 -8.91 13.68 -18.24
C LEU A 297 -9.72 13.23 -19.46
N ASP A 298 -9.23 12.24 -20.20
CA ASP A 298 -9.94 11.65 -21.34
C ASP A 298 -11.28 11.04 -20.91
N ALA A 299 -11.31 10.35 -19.77
CA ALA A 299 -12.55 9.80 -19.22
C ALA A 299 -13.57 10.89 -18.86
N ARG A 300 -13.11 12.02 -18.30
CA ARG A 300 -13.95 13.19 -18.00
C ARG A 300 -14.51 13.80 -19.28
N GLU A 301 -13.68 13.98 -20.31
CA GLU A 301 -14.11 14.46 -21.62
C GLU A 301 -15.13 13.52 -22.29
N ALA A 302 -14.99 12.20 -22.08
CA ALA A 302 -15.96 11.20 -22.51
C ALA A 302 -17.26 11.15 -21.67
N GLY A 303 -17.45 12.08 -20.73
CA GLY A 303 -18.67 12.25 -19.95
C GLY A 303 -18.64 11.66 -18.53
N ALA A 304 -17.49 11.19 -18.04
CA ALA A 304 -17.38 10.77 -16.65
C ALA A 304 -17.52 11.96 -15.69
N GLN A 305 -18.36 11.79 -14.67
CA GLN A 305 -18.55 12.79 -13.61
C GLN A 305 -17.36 12.76 -12.65
N LEU A 306 -16.30 13.50 -12.98
CA LEU A 306 -15.10 13.69 -12.18
C LEU A 306 -14.93 15.19 -11.88
N SER A 307 -15.00 15.54 -10.60
CA SER A 307 -14.64 16.88 -10.15
C SER A 307 -13.12 17.05 -10.10
N ASP A 308 -12.65 18.31 -10.04
CA ASP A 308 -11.22 18.59 -9.86
C ASP A 308 -10.72 18.06 -8.50
N GLU A 309 -11.61 18.01 -7.50
CA GLU A 309 -11.32 17.39 -6.21
C GLU A 309 -11.15 15.87 -6.35
N ASP A 310 -12.03 15.18 -7.07
CA ASP A 310 -11.89 13.74 -7.34
C ASP A 310 -10.58 13.43 -8.08
N LEU A 311 -10.18 14.26 -9.05
CA LEU A 311 -8.90 14.11 -9.75
C LEU A 311 -7.72 14.26 -8.79
N ARG A 312 -7.74 15.27 -7.92
CA ARG A 312 -6.68 15.46 -6.91
C ARG A 312 -6.63 14.29 -5.93
N GLU A 313 -7.77 13.81 -5.45
CA GLU A 313 -7.88 12.65 -4.55
C GLU A 313 -7.26 11.39 -5.17
N GLU A 314 -7.52 11.12 -6.46
CA GLU A 314 -6.92 9.99 -7.15
C GLU A 314 -5.42 10.19 -7.34
N VAL A 315 -4.95 11.38 -7.75
CA VAL A 315 -3.50 11.63 -7.88
C VAL A 315 -2.79 11.47 -6.53
N ASP A 316 -3.31 12.04 -5.44
CA ASP A 316 -2.78 11.84 -4.08
C ASP A 316 -2.71 10.33 -3.73
N THR A 317 -3.75 9.57 -4.07
CA THR A 317 -3.83 8.13 -3.84
C THR A 317 -2.75 7.37 -4.62
N PHE A 318 -2.67 7.54 -5.94
CA PHE A 318 -1.73 6.79 -6.79
C PHE A 318 -0.28 7.18 -6.54
N MET A 319 -0.02 8.45 -6.22
CA MET A 319 1.31 8.90 -5.84
C MET A 319 1.81 8.18 -4.59
N PHE A 320 1.00 8.10 -3.54
CA PHE A 320 1.37 7.37 -2.32
C PHE A 320 1.49 5.87 -2.55
N GLU A 321 0.42 5.25 -3.07
CA GLU A 321 0.34 3.79 -3.20
C GLU A 321 1.36 3.22 -4.19
N GLY A 322 1.72 3.99 -5.22
CA GLY A 322 2.54 3.54 -6.34
C GLY A 322 4.06 3.60 -6.14
N HIS A 323 4.57 4.22 -5.07
CA HIS A 323 6.03 4.22 -4.80
C HIS A 323 6.40 3.63 -3.44
N ASP A 324 5.68 3.96 -2.36
CA ASP A 324 6.10 3.58 -1.01
C ASP A 324 5.98 2.05 -0.82
N THR A 325 4.99 1.43 -1.46
CA THR A 325 4.78 -0.02 -1.41
C THR A 325 5.82 -0.81 -2.21
N THR A 326 6.20 -0.34 -3.40
CA THR A 326 7.21 -0.99 -4.25
C THR A 326 8.62 -0.72 -3.75
N THR A 327 8.86 0.45 -3.14
CA THR A 327 10.08 0.73 -2.38
C THR A 327 10.32 -0.34 -1.32
N ALA A 328 9.32 -0.60 -0.46
CA ALA A 328 9.42 -1.59 0.59
C ALA A 328 9.71 -2.98 0.00
N GLY A 329 8.95 -3.41 -1.03
CA GLY A 329 9.13 -4.70 -1.70
C GLY A 329 10.53 -4.88 -2.28
N LEU A 330 11.04 -3.88 -3.00
CA LEU A 330 12.37 -3.86 -3.57
C LEU A 330 13.48 -3.88 -2.51
N CYS A 331 13.35 -3.09 -1.44
CA CYS A 331 14.33 -3.07 -0.37
C CYS A 331 14.40 -4.42 0.36
N TRP A 332 13.25 -5.06 0.61
CA TRP A 332 13.20 -6.40 1.16
C TRP A 332 13.80 -7.45 0.22
N ALA A 333 13.56 -7.34 -1.09
CA ALA A 333 14.16 -8.23 -2.08
C ALA A 333 15.68 -8.09 -2.10
N VAL A 334 16.20 -6.86 -2.11
CA VAL A 334 17.64 -6.57 -2.03
C VAL A 334 18.25 -7.17 -0.77
N PHE A 335 17.59 -7.00 0.39
CA PHE A 335 18.04 -7.58 1.65
C PHE A 335 18.11 -9.12 1.60
N LEU A 336 17.05 -9.76 1.11
CA LEU A 336 16.98 -11.21 1.01
C LEU A 336 18.00 -11.78 0.01
N LEU A 337 18.19 -11.13 -1.13
CA LEU A 337 19.23 -11.48 -2.09
C LEU A 337 20.63 -11.32 -1.49
N GLY A 338 20.86 -10.27 -0.71
CA GLY A 338 22.13 -10.02 -0.03
C GLY A 338 22.43 -11.00 1.11
N THR A 339 21.42 -11.64 1.69
CA THR A 339 21.56 -12.67 2.74
C THR A 339 21.55 -14.10 2.18
N HIS A 340 21.13 -14.31 0.92
CA HIS A 340 21.05 -15.62 0.27
C HIS A 340 21.84 -15.65 -1.05
N PRO A 341 23.18 -15.76 -1.01
CA PRO A 341 24.02 -15.70 -2.22
C PRO A 341 23.64 -16.73 -3.28
N HIS A 342 23.25 -17.94 -2.89
CA HIS A 342 22.83 -18.99 -3.85
C HIS A 342 21.57 -18.61 -4.64
N VAL A 343 20.59 -17.96 -4.01
CA VAL A 343 19.39 -17.44 -4.70
C VAL A 343 19.76 -16.28 -5.62
N GLN A 344 20.65 -15.40 -5.14
CA GLN A 344 21.13 -14.27 -5.93
C GLN A 344 21.90 -14.71 -7.18
N ASP A 345 22.79 -15.69 -7.03
CA ASP A 345 23.59 -16.23 -8.13
C ASP A 345 22.68 -16.93 -9.16
N ALA A 346 21.71 -17.74 -8.73
CA ALA A 346 20.72 -18.36 -9.63
C ALA A 346 19.81 -17.34 -10.35
N ALA A 347 19.47 -16.23 -9.69
CA ALA A 347 18.75 -15.12 -10.33
C ALA A 347 19.60 -14.41 -11.38
N ALA A 348 20.89 -14.23 -11.09
CA ALA A 348 21.81 -13.67 -12.05
C ALA A 348 22.04 -14.60 -13.24
N ASP A 349 22.12 -15.91 -13.04
CA ASP A 349 22.21 -16.90 -14.13
C ASP A 349 20.99 -16.85 -15.06
N GLU A 350 19.77 -16.70 -14.50
CA GLU A 350 18.56 -16.47 -15.31
C GLU A 350 18.70 -15.20 -16.17
N LEU A 351 19.19 -14.11 -15.59
CA LEU A 351 19.38 -12.85 -16.30
C LEU A 351 20.48 -12.98 -17.37
N ASP A 352 21.60 -13.62 -17.05
CA ASP A 352 22.70 -13.84 -17.98
C ASP A 352 22.24 -14.70 -19.18
N HIS A 353 21.34 -15.67 -18.98
CA HIS A 353 20.72 -16.43 -20.06
C HIS A 353 19.81 -15.58 -20.97
N ILE A 354 19.00 -14.69 -20.39
CA ILE A 354 18.08 -13.82 -21.12
C ILE A 354 18.83 -12.74 -21.92
N PHE A 355 19.87 -12.15 -21.33
CA PHE A 355 20.60 -11.03 -21.92
C PHE A 355 21.83 -11.45 -22.73
N GLN A 356 22.38 -12.64 -22.50
CA GLN A 356 23.54 -13.18 -23.22
C GLN A 356 24.72 -12.20 -23.23
N GLY A 357 25.00 -11.57 -22.08
CA GLY A 357 26.06 -10.57 -21.92
C GLY A 357 25.74 -9.16 -22.46
N SER A 358 24.59 -8.96 -23.12
CA SER A 358 24.19 -7.67 -23.66
C SER A 358 23.87 -6.64 -22.57
N ASP A 359 24.26 -5.39 -22.82
CA ASP A 359 23.91 -4.19 -22.03
C ASP A 359 22.55 -3.60 -22.36
N ARG A 360 21.82 -4.16 -23.33
CA ARG A 360 20.53 -3.62 -23.74
C ARG A 360 19.56 -3.50 -22.55
N PRO A 361 18.68 -2.49 -22.54
CA PRO A 361 17.56 -2.46 -21.61
C PRO A 361 16.72 -3.75 -21.68
N PRO A 362 16.12 -4.19 -20.55
CA PRO A 362 15.08 -5.21 -20.59
C PRO A 362 13.97 -4.76 -21.53
N THR A 363 13.34 -5.70 -22.23
CA THR A 363 12.07 -5.48 -22.93
C THR A 363 10.94 -6.12 -22.11
N VAL A 364 9.69 -5.77 -22.43
CA VAL A 364 8.52 -6.39 -21.76
C VAL A 364 8.49 -7.91 -21.94
N ARG A 365 9.00 -8.43 -23.06
CA ARG A 365 9.17 -9.86 -23.28
C ARG A 365 10.21 -10.47 -22.34
N ASP A 366 11.33 -9.81 -22.11
CA ASP A 366 12.33 -10.29 -21.15
C ASP A 366 11.76 -10.37 -19.74
N LEU A 367 10.96 -9.37 -19.33
CA LEU A 367 10.29 -9.38 -18.02
C LEU A 367 9.34 -10.57 -17.85
N GLN A 368 8.76 -11.10 -18.94
CA GLN A 368 7.93 -12.31 -18.90
C GLN A 368 8.77 -13.58 -18.73
N GLU A 369 10.01 -13.60 -19.24
CA GLU A 369 10.93 -14.71 -19.10
C GLU A 369 11.68 -14.74 -17.76
N MET A 370 11.72 -13.62 -17.02
CA MET A 370 12.22 -13.52 -15.65
C MET A 370 11.32 -14.27 -14.64
N LYS A 371 11.27 -15.60 -14.74
CA LYS A 371 10.37 -16.48 -14.00
C LYS A 371 10.90 -16.75 -12.59
N TYR A 372 12.19 -16.99 -12.44
CA TYR A 372 12.83 -17.18 -11.13
C TYR A 372 12.88 -15.87 -10.36
N LEU A 373 13.22 -14.76 -11.00
CA LEU A 373 13.15 -13.44 -10.37
C LEU A 373 11.72 -13.10 -9.91
N GLU A 374 10.68 -13.51 -10.65
CA GLU A 374 9.30 -13.38 -10.18
C GLU A 374 9.02 -14.22 -8.92
N ARG A 375 9.56 -15.45 -8.86
CA ARG A 375 9.43 -16.30 -7.67
C ARG A 375 10.14 -15.68 -6.45
N ILE A 376 11.29 -15.05 -6.66
CA ILE A 376 12.02 -14.27 -5.63
C ILE A 376 11.19 -13.11 -5.12
N ILE A 377 10.59 -12.31 -6.03
CA ILE A 377 9.70 -11.21 -5.66
C ILE A 377 8.51 -11.74 -4.85
N LYS A 378 7.91 -12.85 -5.29
CA LYS A 378 6.76 -13.44 -4.57
C LYS A 378 7.13 -13.93 -3.18
N GLU A 379 8.26 -14.63 -3.05
CA GLU A 379 8.75 -15.09 -1.76
C GLU A 379 9.18 -13.94 -0.85
N THR A 380 9.72 -12.87 -1.42
CA THR A 380 9.97 -11.61 -0.71
C THR A 380 8.67 -11.06 -0.12
N LEU A 381 7.62 -10.91 -0.92
CA LEU A 381 6.33 -10.39 -0.46
C LEU A 381 5.57 -11.36 0.46
N ARG A 382 5.93 -12.66 0.44
CA ARG A 382 5.45 -13.63 1.43
C ARG A 382 6.06 -13.33 2.81
N LEU A 383 7.39 -13.22 2.89
CA LEU A 383 8.07 -12.95 4.15
C LEU A 383 7.88 -11.50 4.60
N PHE A 384 8.05 -10.54 3.73
CA PHE A 384 7.95 -9.11 4.04
C PHE A 384 6.91 -8.45 3.13
N PRO A 385 5.61 -8.71 3.36
CA PRO A 385 4.57 -8.04 2.60
C PRO A 385 4.64 -6.53 2.83
N SER A 386 4.75 -5.76 1.74
CA SER A 386 4.81 -4.29 1.83
C SER A 386 3.67 -3.71 2.67
N VAL A 387 2.46 -4.29 2.56
CA VAL A 387 1.32 -3.98 3.42
C VAL A 387 1.04 -5.18 4.35
N PRO A 388 1.39 -5.10 5.65
CA PRO A 388 1.35 -6.27 6.54
C PRO A 388 -0.07 -6.65 7.02
N PHE A 389 -1.04 -5.75 6.93
CA PHE A 389 -2.44 -6.01 7.25
C PHE A 389 -3.40 -5.07 6.50
N ILE A 390 -4.64 -5.51 6.32
CA ILE A 390 -5.70 -4.70 5.71
C ILE A 390 -7.02 -4.82 6.50
N GLY A 391 -7.82 -3.76 6.46
CA GLY A 391 -9.07 -3.68 7.22
C GLY A 391 -10.34 -3.71 6.35
N ARG A 392 -11.41 -4.30 6.86
CA ARG A 392 -12.79 -4.19 6.34
C ARG A 392 -13.79 -3.87 7.44
N LYS A 393 -14.98 -3.40 7.08
CA LYS A 393 -16.13 -3.25 7.97
C LYS A 393 -17.28 -4.15 7.50
N LEU A 394 -17.83 -4.94 8.41
CA LEU A 394 -18.98 -5.79 8.11
C LEU A 394 -20.29 -5.00 8.12
N TYR A 395 -21.16 -5.30 7.17
CA TYR A 395 -22.51 -4.72 7.04
C TYR A 395 -23.63 -5.70 7.39
N GLN A 396 -23.35 -6.98 7.31
CA GLN A 396 -24.24 -8.08 7.66
C GLN A 396 -23.47 -9.05 8.55
N ASP A 397 -24.21 -9.84 9.31
CA ASP A 397 -23.63 -10.93 10.08
C ASP A 397 -22.99 -11.95 9.13
N VAL A 398 -21.84 -12.51 9.51
CA VAL A 398 -21.07 -13.47 8.70
C VAL A 398 -20.67 -14.65 9.58
N ASP A 399 -20.77 -15.86 9.05
CA ASP A 399 -20.17 -17.05 9.64
C ASP A 399 -18.73 -17.20 9.14
N LEU A 400 -17.75 -17.24 10.05
CA LEU A 400 -16.32 -17.36 9.73
C LEU A 400 -15.74 -18.62 10.38
N GLY A 401 -16.10 -19.78 9.83
CA GLY A 401 -15.62 -21.07 10.33
C GLY A 401 -16.28 -21.46 11.65
N GLY A 402 -17.61 -21.32 11.72
CA GLY A 402 -18.42 -21.63 12.90
C GLY A 402 -18.56 -20.47 13.89
N TYR A 403 -17.85 -19.37 13.67
CA TYR A 403 -17.95 -18.15 14.47
C TYR A 403 -18.94 -17.18 13.84
N LYS A 404 -20.03 -16.87 14.56
CA LYS A 404 -21.00 -15.85 14.12
C LYS A 404 -20.49 -14.45 14.47
N VAL A 405 -20.01 -13.73 13.46
CA VAL A 405 -19.49 -12.37 13.62
C VAL A 405 -20.58 -11.35 13.27
N PRO A 406 -20.97 -10.46 14.20
CA PRO A 406 -22.07 -9.53 13.96
C PRO A 406 -21.68 -8.36 13.04
N ALA A 407 -22.66 -7.84 12.31
CA ALA A 407 -22.55 -6.61 11.54
C ALA A 407 -22.04 -5.44 12.40
N GLY A 408 -21.24 -4.56 11.80
CA GLY A 408 -20.57 -3.45 12.50
C GLY A 408 -19.20 -3.81 13.07
N SER A 409 -18.82 -5.09 13.11
CA SER A 409 -17.46 -5.52 13.43
C SER A 409 -16.47 -5.06 12.37
N LEU A 410 -15.26 -4.73 12.80
CA LEU A 410 -14.11 -4.47 11.93
C LEU A 410 -13.37 -5.77 11.73
N ILE A 411 -13.02 -6.09 10.50
CA ILE A 411 -12.17 -7.25 10.18
C ILE A 411 -10.76 -6.75 9.95
N ASN A 412 -9.80 -7.37 10.63
CA ASN A 412 -8.38 -7.24 10.35
C ASN A 412 -7.88 -8.53 9.65
N ILE A 413 -7.20 -8.34 8.53
CA ILE A 413 -6.60 -9.41 7.73
C ILE A 413 -5.08 -9.24 7.86
N PRO A 414 -4.43 -9.90 8.83
CA PRO A 414 -2.99 -9.87 9.05
C PRO A 414 -2.24 -10.66 7.97
N ILE A 415 -2.01 -10.04 6.81
CA ILE A 415 -1.30 -10.63 5.65
C ILE A 415 0.03 -11.26 6.07
N TYR A 416 0.80 -10.58 6.93
CA TYR A 416 2.07 -11.10 7.46
C TYR A 416 1.95 -12.50 8.11
N HIS A 417 0.86 -12.72 8.85
CA HIS A 417 0.62 -13.99 9.56
C HIS A 417 -0.01 -15.04 8.64
N ILE A 418 -0.90 -14.63 7.71
CA ILE A 418 -1.48 -15.54 6.71
C ILE A 418 -0.37 -16.13 5.83
N HIS A 419 0.60 -15.30 5.44
CA HIS A 419 1.78 -15.71 4.66
C HIS A 419 2.78 -16.59 5.45
N ARG A 420 2.51 -16.82 6.73
CA ARG A 420 3.29 -17.68 7.63
C ARG A 420 2.47 -18.80 8.25
N ASN A 421 1.28 -19.08 7.73
CA ASN A 421 0.47 -20.18 8.22
C ASN A 421 1.15 -21.53 7.90
N PRO A 422 1.57 -22.33 8.90
CA PRO A 422 2.30 -23.58 8.68
C PRO A 422 1.48 -24.64 7.95
N LYS A 423 0.14 -24.52 7.90
CA LYS A 423 -0.72 -25.39 7.09
C LYS A 423 -0.54 -25.18 5.58
N GLN A 424 -0.05 -24.00 5.19
CA GLN A 424 0.04 -23.56 3.79
C GLN A 424 1.50 -23.41 3.33
N TRP A 425 2.43 -23.32 4.28
CA TRP A 425 3.86 -23.10 4.07
C TRP A 425 4.66 -24.06 4.96
N PRO A 426 5.30 -25.11 4.41
CA PRO A 426 6.03 -26.10 5.22
C PRO A 426 7.15 -25.51 6.07
N SER A 427 7.85 -24.50 5.54
CA SER A 427 8.91 -23.75 6.25
C SER A 427 8.58 -22.25 6.26
N PRO A 428 7.62 -21.79 7.09
CA PRO A 428 7.05 -20.44 7.01
C PRO A 428 8.05 -19.29 7.17
N HIS A 429 9.18 -19.54 7.83
CA HIS A 429 10.18 -18.53 8.14
C HIS A 429 11.42 -18.59 7.22
N ALA A 430 11.55 -19.65 6.42
CA ALA A 430 12.66 -19.78 5.46
C ALA A 430 12.35 -18.97 4.20
N PHE A 431 13.38 -18.41 3.57
CA PHE A 431 13.27 -17.81 2.24
C PHE A 431 13.52 -18.88 1.18
N ASP A 432 12.44 -19.35 0.54
CA ASP A 432 12.48 -20.38 -0.49
C ASP A 432 11.64 -19.98 -1.72
N PRO A 433 12.26 -19.47 -2.81
CA PRO A 433 11.54 -19.17 -4.05
C PRO A 433 10.79 -20.36 -4.67
N ASP A 434 11.18 -21.60 -4.37
CA ASP A 434 10.51 -22.80 -4.89
C ASP A 434 9.12 -23.02 -4.29
N ASN A 435 8.78 -22.31 -3.21
CA ASN A 435 7.40 -22.17 -2.74
C ASN A 435 6.43 -21.69 -3.83
N PHE A 436 6.93 -21.03 -4.88
CA PHE A 436 6.15 -20.54 -6.01
C PHE A 436 6.35 -21.35 -7.30
N LEU A 437 6.86 -22.58 -7.21
CA LEU A 437 6.78 -23.53 -8.32
C LEU A 437 5.31 -23.79 -8.71
N PRO A 438 5.00 -23.96 -10.02
CA PRO A 438 3.61 -24.08 -10.48
C PRO A 438 2.78 -25.15 -9.75
N HIS A 439 3.34 -26.33 -9.49
CA HIS A 439 2.64 -27.40 -8.78
C HIS A 439 2.35 -27.04 -7.31
N ARG A 440 3.29 -26.44 -6.58
CA ARG A 440 3.07 -26.00 -5.20
C ARG A 440 2.04 -24.88 -5.10
N VAL A 441 1.97 -24.01 -6.10
CA VAL A 441 0.94 -22.96 -6.17
C VAL A 441 -0.43 -23.57 -6.42
N ALA A 442 -0.53 -24.58 -7.30
CA ALA A 442 -1.80 -25.23 -7.63
C ALA A 442 -2.41 -25.99 -6.43
N GLU A 443 -1.58 -26.55 -5.55
CA GLU A 443 -2.03 -27.26 -4.35
C GLU A 443 -2.41 -26.32 -3.18
N ARG A 444 -1.94 -25.07 -3.21
CA ARG A 444 -2.12 -24.11 -2.12
C ARG A 444 -3.48 -23.42 -2.20
N HIS A 445 -4.09 -23.15 -1.05
CA HIS A 445 -5.32 -22.37 -1.02
C HIS A 445 -5.09 -20.96 -1.62
N PRO A 446 -5.95 -20.46 -2.55
CA PRO A 446 -5.71 -19.20 -3.28
C PRO A 446 -5.56 -17.96 -2.38
N TYR A 447 -6.24 -17.96 -1.23
CA TYR A 447 -6.19 -16.88 -0.24
C TYR A 447 -5.07 -17.00 0.81
N SER A 448 -4.15 -17.96 0.66
CA SER A 448 -2.96 -18.10 1.51
C SER A 448 -1.81 -17.17 1.10
N TYR A 449 -1.89 -16.57 -0.09
CA TYR A 449 -0.92 -15.61 -0.62
C TYR A 449 -1.65 -14.42 -1.25
N VAL A 450 -1.78 -13.34 -0.49
CA VAL A 450 -2.56 -12.14 -0.85
C VAL A 450 -1.80 -10.82 -0.57
N PRO A 451 -0.52 -10.67 -0.99
CA PRO A 451 0.22 -9.42 -0.77
C PRO A 451 -0.41 -8.23 -1.48
N PHE A 452 -1.13 -8.48 -2.58
CA PHE A 452 -1.89 -7.50 -3.34
C PHE A 452 -3.39 -7.50 -2.99
N SER A 453 -3.77 -8.04 -1.82
CA SER A 453 -5.17 -8.37 -1.48
C SER A 453 -5.80 -9.29 -2.54
N ALA A 454 -7.10 -9.55 -2.42
CA ALA A 454 -7.86 -10.35 -3.38
C ALA A 454 -9.30 -9.81 -3.54
N GLY A 455 -10.03 -10.36 -4.51
CA GLY A 455 -11.41 -10.02 -4.85
C GLY A 455 -11.59 -8.58 -5.37
N PRO A 456 -12.78 -7.97 -5.23
CA PRO A 456 -13.08 -6.68 -5.87
C PRO A 456 -12.19 -5.54 -5.40
N ARG A 457 -11.67 -5.61 -4.17
CA ARG A 457 -10.75 -4.62 -3.58
C ARG A 457 -9.28 -5.07 -3.65
N ASN A 458 -8.89 -5.88 -4.63
CA ASN A 458 -7.48 -6.18 -4.89
C ASN A 458 -6.71 -4.94 -5.40
N CYS A 459 -5.39 -5.00 -5.32
CA CYS A 459 -4.51 -3.95 -5.81
C CYS A 459 -4.68 -3.78 -7.32
N ILE A 460 -4.99 -2.57 -7.74
CA ILE A 460 -5.12 -2.24 -9.17
C ILE A 460 -3.75 -2.16 -9.86
N GLY A 461 -2.72 -1.73 -9.13
CA GLY A 461 -1.35 -1.56 -9.60
C GLY A 461 -0.49 -2.83 -9.56
N GLN A 462 -1.05 -4.02 -9.28
CA GLN A 462 -0.26 -5.25 -9.13
C GLN A 462 0.66 -5.53 -10.33
N LYS A 463 0.16 -5.38 -11.56
CA LYS A 463 0.95 -5.60 -12.77
C LYS A 463 2.03 -4.54 -12.97
N PHE A 464 1.71 -3.28 -12.63
CA PHE A 464 2.66 -2.17 -12.64
C PHE A 464 3.82 -2.46 -11.67
N ALA A 465 3.49 -2.79 -10.42
CA ALA A 465 4.47 -3.11 -9.37
C ALA A 465 5.39 -4.26 -9.79
N LEU A 466 4.84 -5.37 -10.29
CA LEU A 466 5.67 -6.50 -10.73
C LEU A 466 6.59 -6.14 -11.91
N MET A 467 6.13 -5.31 -12.86
CA MET A 467 6.99 -4.85 -13.97
C MET A 467 8.09 -3.90 -13.48
N GLU A 468 7.75 -2.95 -12.61
CA GLU A 468 8.72 -2.04 -11.98
C GLU A 468 9.75 -2.84 -11.17
N GLU A 469 9.30 -3.73 -10.29
CA GLU A 469 10.16 -4.53 -9.40
C GLU A 469 11.13 -5.42 -10.19
N LYS A 470 10.65 -6.11 -11.22
CA LYS A 470 11.51 -6.91 -12.11
C LYS A 470 12.53 -6.06 -12.85
N THR A 471 12.11 -4.89 -13.34
CA THR A 471 13.00 -3.98 -14.07
C THR A 471 14.13 -3.49 -13.16
N VAL A 472 13.78 -2.97 -11.97
CA VAL A 472 14.77 -2.46 -11.00
C VAL A 472 15.72 -3.57 -10.55
N LEU A 473 15.19 -4.74 -10.15
CA LEU A 473 16.04 -5.85 -9.70
C LEU A 473 16.92 -6.40 -10.83
N SER A 474 16.42 -6.44 -12.07
CA SER A 474 17.22 -6.83 -13.24
C SER A 474 18.44 -5.90 -13.42
N TYR A 475 18.24 -4.59 -13.32
CA TYR A 475 19.34 -3.62 -13.38
C TYR A 475 20.33 -3.79 -12.22
N ILE A 476 19.86 -4.01 -11.00
CA ILE A 476 20.74 -4.20 -9.85
C ILE A 476 21.56 -5.49 -10.03
N LEU A 477 20.90 -6.62 -10.28
CA LEU A 477 21.55 -7.94 -10.32
C LEU A 477 22.47 -8.15 -11.53
N ARG A 478 22.22 -7.50 -12.67
CA ARG A 478 23.12 -7.55 -13.84
C ARG A 478 24.42 -6.76 -13.63
N ASN A 479 24.40 -5.76 -12.75
CA ASN A 479 25.54 -4.85 -12.55
C ASN A 479 26.28 -5.09 -11.23
N TYR A 480 25.60 -5.61 -10.21
CA TYR A 480 26.11 -5.66 -8.85
C TYR A 480 25.83 -7.00 -8.16
N LYS A 481 26.78 -7.43 -7.34
CA LYS A 481 26.60 -8.43 -6.29
C LYS A 481 26.28 -7.71 -4.99
N ILE A 482 25.21 -8.16 -4.34
CA ILE A 482 24.66 -7.56 -3.12
C ILE A 482 25.15 -8.37 -1.92
N HIS A 483 25.64 -7.67 -0.90
CA HIS A 483 25.94 -8.24 0.40
C HIS A 483 25.14 -7.50 1.47
N ALA A 484 24.25 -8.20 2.16
CA ALA A 484 23.58 -7.62 3.33
C ALA A 484 24.58 -7.48 4.48
N VAL A 485 24.52 -6.35 5.20
CA VAL A 485 25.35 -6.11 6.39
C VAL A 485 24.71 -6.74 7.64
N GLU A 486 23.39 -6.69 7.71
CA GLU A 486 22.61 -7.16 8.86
C GLU A 486 22.03 -8.56 8.63
N ARG A 487 21.83 -9.32 9.71
CA ARG A 487 21.14 -10.62 9.66
C ARG A 487 19.65 -10.41 9.85
N MET A 488 18.83 -11.31 9.31
CA MET A 488 17.38 -11.20 9.36
C MET A 488 16.82 -11.15 10.79
N GLU A 489 17.46 -11.84 11.74
CA GLU A 489 17.08 -11.87 13.16
C GLU A 489 17.41 -10.58 13.93
N ASP A 490 18.32 -9.76 13.40
CA ASP A 490 18.75 -8.51 14.05
C ASP A 490 17.89 -7.31 13.61
N LEU A 491 16.97 -7.50 12.67
CA LEU A 491 16.13 -6.43 12.12
C LEU A 491 15.00 -6.04 13.06
N THR A 492 14.92 -4.75 13.40
CA THR A 492 13.71 -4.16 13.99
C THR A 492 12.72 -3.80 12.89
N LEU A 493 11.56 -4.47 12.88
CA LEU A 493 10.47 -4.18 11.95
C LEU A 493 9.56 -3.06 12.49
N MET A 494 9.21 -2.13 11.61
CA MET A 494 8.28 -1.03 11.85
C MET A 494 7.00 -1.23 11.07
N ILE A 495 5.87 -0.90 11.69
CA ILE A 495 4.55 -0.87 11.03
C ILE A 495 4.08 0.58 10.98
N ASP A 496 4.20 1.20 9.81
CA ASP A 496 3.80 2.59 9.55
C ASP A 496 3.00 2.68 8.24
N LEU A 497 1.85 1.99 8.16
CA LEU A 497 1.02 1.66 6.99
C LEU A 497 1.65 0.61 6.08
N ILE A 498 2.96 0.72 5.86
CA ILE A 498 3.79 -0.29 5.22
C ILE A 498 4.73 -0.96 6.24
N LEU A 499 5.29 -2.11 5.86
CA LEU A 499 6.30 -2.84 6.64
C LEU A 499 7.70 -2.39 6.19
N ARG A 500 8.47 -1.80 7.10
CA ARG A 500 9.83 -1.30 6.84
C ARG A 500 10.79 -1.64 7.97
N PRO A 501 12.10 -1.72 7.71
CA PRO A 501 13.11 -1.80 8.77
C PRO A 501 13.28 -0.43 9.45
N GLU A 502 13.56 -0.41 10.75
CA GLU A 502 13.83 0.82 11.51
C GLU A 502 15.07 1.56 10.98
N SER A 503 16.13 0.83 10.67
CA SER A 503 17.45 1.37 10.32
C SER A 503 17.75 1.40 8.81
N GLY A 504 16.71 1.27 7.97
CA GLY A 504 16.89 1.09 6.53
C GLY A 504 17.41 -0.31 6.18
N ILE A 505 17.97 -0.48 4.98
CA ILE A 505 18.59 -1.74 4.53
C ILE A 505 20.05 -1.46 4.21
N LYS A 506 20.94 -1.81 5.15
CA LYS A 506 22.39 -1.62 4.97
C LYS A 506 22.98 -2.74 4.12
N VAL A 507 23.65 -2.35 3.04
CA VAL A 507 24.30 -3.26 2.10
C VAL A 507 25.70 -2.78 1.72
N ARG A 508 26.50 -3.71 1.22
CA ARG A 508 27.68 -3.44 0.38
C ARG A 508 27.39 -3.95 -1.02
N LEU A 509 27.75 -3.17 -2.03
CA LEU A 509 27.64 -3.58 -3.42
C LEU A 509 29.02 -3.80 -4.01
N GLU A 510 29.21 -4.91 -4.70
CA GLU A 510 30.39 -5.21 -5.51
C GLU A 510 29.99 -5.20 -6.99
N ARG A 511 30.79 -4.62 -7.88
CA ARG A 511 30.51 -4.68 -9.32
C ARG A 511 30.67 -6.12 -9.81
N ARG A 512 29.69 -6.63 -10.57
CA ARG A 512 29.84 -7.94 -11.24
C ARG A 512 30.85 -7.84 -12.37
N THR A 513 31.83 -8.72 -12.38
CA THR A 513 32.61 -9.06 -13.57
C THR A 513 31.75 -9.96 -14.43
N ARG A 514 31.40 -9.53 -15.64
CA ARG A 514 30.66 -10.38 -16.57
C ARG A 514 31.53 -11.57 -16.98
N ALA A 515 30.92 -12.75 -17.08
CA ALA A 515 31.55 -13.84 -17.79
C ALA A 515 31.73 -13.37 -19.25
N SER A 516 32.98 -13.38 -19.72
CA SER A 516 33.38 -13.04 -21.08
C SER A 516 32.81 -13.99 -22.11
#